data_AF-A0A9X0HLA3-F1
#
_entry.id   AF-A0A9X0HLA3-F1
#
_cell.length_a   1.000
_cell.length_b   1.000
_cell.length_c   1.000
_cell.angle_alpha   90.00
_cell.angle_beta   90.00
_cell.angle_gamma   90.00
#
_symmetry.space_group_name_H-M   'P 1'
#
loop_
_entity.id
_entity.type
_entity.pdbx_description
1 polymer ?
#
loop_
_entity_poly.entity_id
_entity_poly.type
_entity_poly.pdbx_seq_one_letter_code
_entity_poly.pdbx_strand_id
1 'polypeptide(L)'
;MVREHPHYVRLEYFAGKRQLAELQALLGHVTRALAKHGTGKLLVDQRLMTPFSPEEQVFVLEDWLPRANAEGGYRWGAVLQAHNVFARLATALVVTQMQGKPMTYQYFTDENAAVAWLVAQ
;
A
#
# COMPACT_ATOMS: atom_id res chain seq x y z
N MET A 1 1.57 -11.13 -1.49
CA MET A 1 2.53 -11.63 -0.49
C MET A 1 3.04 -10.47 0.35
N VAL A 2 3.33 -10.69 1.64
CA VAL A 2 3.92 -9.69 2.53
C VAL A 2 5.33 -10.14 2.90
N ARG A 3 6.32 -9.25 2.82
CA ARG A 3 7.72 -9.50 3.21
C ARG A 3 8.20 -8.38 4.13
N GLU A 4 8.99 -8.71 5.15
CA GLU A 4 9.65 -7.72 6.02
C GLU A 4 11.07 -7.47 5.51
N HIS A 5 11.44 -6.21 5.27
CA HIS A 5 12.80 -5.76 4.97
C HIS A 5 13.29 -4.89 6.12
N PRO A 6 14.61 -4.69 6.33
CA PRO A 6 15.15 -3.96 7.49
C PRO A 6 14.59 -2.55 7.72
N HIS A 7 14.10 -1.88 6.67
CA HIS A 7 13.63 -0.49 6.73
C HIS A 7 12.14 -0.33 6.37
N TYR A 8 11.51 -1.36 5.82
CA TYR A 8 10.13 -1.26 5.32
C TYR A 8 9.47 -2.64 5.20
N VAL A 9 8.15 -2.66 5.16
CA VAL A 9 7.38 -3.83 4.76
C VAL A 9 7.14 -3.77 3.25
N ARG A 10 7.21 -4.90 2.55
CA ARG A 10 6.84 -5.03 1.14
C ARG A 10 5.53 -5.79 1.00
N LEU A 11 4.58 -5.19 0.29
CA LEU A 11 3.39 -5.83 -0.23
C LEU A 11 3.56 -6.06 -1.72
N GLU A 12 3.44 -7.30 -2.16
CA GLU A 12 3.57 -7.67 -3.57
C GLU A 12 2.31 -8.35 -4.08
N TYR A 13 1.74 -7.80 -5.14
CA TYR A 13 0.59 -8.36 -5.83
C TYR A 13 1.05 -9.23 -7.00
N PHE A 14 0.33 -10.32 -7.22
CA PHE A 14 0.51 -11.20 -8.36
C PHE A 14 -0.68 -11.12 -9.30
N ALA A 15 -0.49 -11.57 -10.54
CA ALA A 15 -1.55 -11.68 -11.50
C ALA A 15 -2.59 -12.70 -11.05
N GLY A 16 -3.87 -12.38 -11.27
CA GLY A 16 -4.97 -13.29 -10.97
C GLY A 16 -6.19 -12.56 -10.42
N LYS A 17 -7.35 -13.20 -10.60
CA LYS A 17 -8.55 -12.79 -9.88
C LYS A 17 -8.36 -13.13 -8.41
N ARG A 18 -8.65 -12.17 -7.55
CA ARG A 18 -8.70 -12.35 -6.10
C ARG A 18 -10.14 -12.14 -5.62
N GLN A 19 -10.50 -12.84 -4.57
CA GLN A 19 -11.74 -12.60 -3.85
C GLN A 19 -11.52 -11.49 -2.81
N LEU A 20 -12.58 -10.75 -2.48
CA LEU A 20 -12.50 -9.70 -1.47
C LEU A 20 -11.93 -10.23 -0.14
N ALA A 21 -12.33 -11.43 0.30
CA ALA A 21 -11.84 -12.04 1.53
C ALA A 21 -10.31 -12.28 1.53
N GLU A 22 -9.73 -12.64 0.37
CA GLU A 22 -8.29 -12.83 0.22
C GLU A 22 -7.55 -11.49 0.31
N LEU A 23 -8.13 -10.43 -0.26
CA LEU A 23 -7.59 -9.07 -0.13
C LEU A 23 -7.65 -8.61 1.33
N GLN A 24 -8.77 -8.80 2.01
CA GLN A 24 -8.94 -8.44 3.42
C GLN A 24 -7.92 -9.15 4.31
N ALA A 25 -7.72 -10.45 4.11
CA ALA A 25 -6.73 -11.23 4.83
C ALA A 25 -5.31 -10.71 4.56
N LEU A 26 -4.95 -10.50 3.30
CA LEU A 26 -3.65 -9.97 2.87
C LEU A 26 -3.35 -8.62 3.51
N LEU A 27 -4.29 -7.68 3.44
CA LEU A 27 -4.15 -6.34 3.98
C LEU A 27 -4.13 -6.34 5.51
N GLY A 28 -4.84 -7.26 6.16
CA GLY A 28 -4.70 -7.51 7.60
C GLY A 28 -3.30 -8.01 7.99
N HIS A 29 -2.67 -8.85 7.16
CA HIS A 29 -1.27 -9.24 7.37
C HIS A 29 -0.31 -8.05 7.21
N VAL A 30 -0.57 -7.15 6.27
CA VAL A 30 0.23 -5.92 6.10
C VAL A 30 0.14 -5.04 7.33
N THR A 31 -1.06 -4.82 7.88
CA THR A 31 -1.24 -4.01 9.09
C THR A 31 -0.46 -4.58 10.27
N ARG A 32 -0.53 -5.90 10.49
CA ARG A 32 0.24 -6.57 11.55
C ARG A 32 1.75 -6.48 11.32
N ALA A 33 2.20 -6.66 10.08
CA ALA A 33 3.61 -6.54 9.73
C ALA A 33 4.12 -5.11 9.96
N LEU A 34 3.35 -4.09 9.58
CA LEU A 34 3.70 -2.69 9.82
C LEU A 34 3.76 -2.36 11.32
N ALA A 35 2.78 -2.82 12.11
CA ALA A 35 2.76 -2.64 13.56
C ALA A 35 4.00 -3.26 14.23
N LYS A 36 4.35 -4.49 13.84
CA LYS A 36 5.53 -5.21 14.34
C LYS A 36 6.84 -4.55 13.90
N HIS A 37 6.90 -4.09 12.65
CA HIS A 37 8.10 -3.49 12.06
C HIS A 37 8.36 -2.07 12.59
N GLY A 38 7.31 -1.32 12.93
CA GLY A 38 7.39 -0.02 13.60
C GLY A 38 7.84 1.17 12.74
N THR A 39 8.32 0.95 11.51
CA THR A 39 8.77 2.05 10.64
C THR A 39 7.63 2.80 9.95
N GLY A 40 6.44 2.21 9.84
CA GLY A 40 5.33 2.83 9.11
C GLY A 40 5.57 2.98 7.60
N LYS A 41 6.54 2.25 7.04
CA LYS A 41 6.97 2.32 5.63
C LYS A 41 6.52 1.08 4.87
N LEU A 42 5.81 1.28 3.77
CA LEU A 42 5.32 0.20 2.90
C LEU A 42 5.78 0.44 1.46
N LEU A 43 6.45 -0.56 0.88
CA LEU A 43 6.64 -0.67 -0.55
C LEU A 43 5.51 -1.54 -1.12
N VAL A 44 4.75 -1.02 -2.07
CA VAL A 44 3.63 -1.71 -2.70
C VAL A 44 3.95 -1.99 -4.16
N ASP A 45 4.15 -3.26 -4.50
CA ASP A 45 4.38 -3.70 -5.87
C ASP A 45 3.07 -4.11 -6.53
N GLN A 46 2.53 -3.24 -7.37
CA GLN A 46 1.25 -3.42 -8.07
C GLN A 46 1.44 -3.73 -9.56
N ARG A 47 2.67 -4.01 -10.02
CA ARG A 47 2.97 -4.17 -11.46
C ARG A 47 2.18 -5.28 -12.13
N LEU A 48 1.90 -6.36 -11.40
CA LEU A 48 1.11 -7.51 -11.88
C LEU A 48 -0.31 -7.53 -11.33
N MET A 49 -0.73 -6.46 -10.66
CA MET A 49 -1.99 -6.41 -9.95
C MET A 49 -3.16 -6.28 -10.92
N THR A 50 -4.16 -7.16 -10.79
CA THR A 50 -5.48 -6.91 -11.39
C THR A 50 -6.13 -5.71 -10.68
N PRO A 51 -6.69 -4.72 -11.43
CA PRO A 51 -7.34 -3.56 -10.83
C PRO A 51 -8.35 -3.92 -9.76
N PHE A 52 -8.49 -3.06 -8.76
CA PHE A 52 -9.48 -3.28 -7.70
C PHE A 52 -10.90 -3.24 -8.23
N SER A 53 -11.73 -4.19 -7.79
CA SER A 53 -13.18 -4.09 -7.95
C SER A 53 -13.74 -2.91 -7.14
N PRO A 54 -14.96 -2.43 -7.41
CA PRO A 54 -15.57 -1.38 -6.61
C PRO A 54 -15.65 -1.71 -5.11
N GLU A 55 -16.00 -2.94 -4.76
CA GLU A 55 -16.07 -3.41 -3.36
C GLU A 55 -14.69 -3.40 -2.70
N GLU A 56 -13.65 -3.81 -3.43
CA GLU A 56 -12.28 -3.77 -2.93
C GLU A 56 -11.78 -2.34 -2.72
N GLN A 57 -12.16 -1.40 -3.59
CA GLN A 57 -11.81 0.02 -3.45
C GLN A 57 -12.42 0.61 -2.18
N VAL A 58 -13.70 0.34 -1.92
CA VAL A 58 -14.39 0.78 -0.70
C VAL A 58 -13.68 0.22 0.53
N PHE A 59 -13.43 -1.09 0.56
CA PHE A 59 -12.73 -1.72 1.69
C PHE A 59 -11.33 -1.12 1.92
N VAL A 60 -10.56 -0.87 0.86
CA VAL A 60 -9.22 -0.28 0.98
C VAL A 60 -9.28 1.13 1.57
N LEU A 61 -10.22 1.95 1.10
CA LEU A 61 -10.33 3.37 1.46
C LEU A 61 -10.97 3.61 2.82
N GLU A 62 -12.07 2.92 3.10
CA GLU A 62 -12.93 3.20 4.26
C GLU A 62 -12.56 2.33 5.47
N ASP A 63 -12.08 1.10 5.26
CA ASP A 63 -11.75 0.18 6.35
C ASP A 63 -10.25 0.03 6.56
N TRP A 64 -9.52 -0.38 5.53
CA TRP A 64 -8.15 -0.80 5.71
C TRP A 64 -7.19 0.36 5.93
N LEU A 65 -7.23 1.42 5.11
CA LEU A 65 -6.30 2.56 5.26
C LEU A 65 -6.37 3.23 6.64
N PRO A 66 -7.57 3.56 7.19
CA PRO A 66 -7.68 4.09 8.54
C PRO A 66 -7.05 3.19 9.60
N ARG A 67 -7.31 1.88 9.51
CA ARG A 67 -6.75 0.88 10.43
C ARG A 67 -5.24 0.68 10.25
N ALA A 68 -4.74 0.67 9.02
CA ALA A 68 -3.31 0.56 8.74
C ALA A 68 -2.53 1.75 9.31
N ASN A 69 -3.10 2.96 9.22
CA ASN A 69 -2.53 4.15 9.86
C ASN A 69 -2.60 4.08 11.40
N ALA A 70 -3.78 3.78 11.97
CA ALA A 70 -4.00 3.80 13.41
C ALA A 70 -3.34 2.63 14.16
N GLU A 71 -3.51 1.41 13.66
CA GLU A 71 -3.02 0.17 14.28
C GLU A 71 -1.61 -0.19 13.78
N GLY A 72 -1.34 0.01 12.48
CA GLY A 72 -0.08 -0.35 11.83
C GLY A 72 0.97 0.76 11.83
N GLY A 73 0.61 1.99 12.20
CA GLY A 73 1.50 3.15 12.12
C GLY A 73 1.87 3.54 10.69
N TYR A 74 1.09 3.15 9.69
CA TYR A 74 1.39 3.38 8.28
C TYR A 74 1.43 4.87 7.91
N ARG A 75 2.52 5.33 7.29
CA ARG A 75 2.76 6.74 6.96
C ARG A 75 3.35 7.00 5.59
N TRP A 76 4.20 6.11 5.08
CA TRP A 76 4.89 6.31 3.81
C TRP A 76 4.69 5.13 2.87
N GLY A 77 4.05 5.37 1.74
CA GLY A 77 3.77 4.38 0.71
C GLY A 77 4.54 4.64 -0.58
N ALA A 78 5.52 3.80 -0.90
CA ALA A 78 6.16 3.80 -2.21
C ALA A 78 5.44 2.76 -3.10
N VAL A 79 4.88 3.16 -4.23
CA VAL A 79 4.04 2.28 -5.06
C VAL A 79 4.66 2.07 -6.44
N LEU A 80 4.97 0.83 -6.78
CA LEU A 80 5.41 0.43 -8.12
C LEU A 80 4.19 0.17 -9.00
N GLN A 81 3.96 1.03 -9.99
CA GLN A 81 2.84 0.91 -10.91
C GLN A 81 3.21 0.12 -12.17
N ALA A 82 2.22 -0.60 -12.71
CA ALA A 82 2.33 -1.16 -14.05
C ALA A 82 2.49 -0.02 -15.08
N HIS A 83 3.33 -0.22 -16.10
CA HIS A 83 3.50 0.76 -17.19
C HIS A 83 2.18 1.06 -17.95
N ASN A 84 1.11 0.31 -17.72
CA ASN A 84 -0.16 0.42 -18.45
C ASN A 84 -1.29 1.06 -17.58
N VAL A 85 -1.22 2.39 -17.47
CA VAL A 85 -2.29 3.41 -17.48
C VAL A 85 -3.46 3.41 -16.46
N PHE A 86 -3.74 2.43 -15.60
CA PHE A 86 -4.88 2.61 -14.63
C PHE A 86 -4.63 2.07 -13.21
N ALA A 87 -3.98 2.89 -12.39
CA ALA A 87 -4.06 2.82 -10.93
C ALA A 87 -4.72 4.11 -10.39
N ARG A 88 -5.98 4.33 -10.79
CA ARG A 88 -6.76 5.56 -10.51
C ARG A 88 -7.04 5.85 -9.02
N LEU A 89 -6.65 4.97 -8.10
CA LEU A 89 -6.57 5.30 -6.68
C LEU A 89 -5.48 6.34 -6.38
N ALA A 90 -4.49 6.49 -7.27
CA ALA A 90 -3.33 7.34 -7.09
C ALA A 90 -3.61 8.83 -7.02
N THR A 91 -4.60 9.30 -7.78
CA THR A 91 -4.90 10.73 -7.80
C THR A 91 -5.89 11.12 -6.71
N ALA A 92 -6.72 10.18 -6.25
CA ALA A 92 -7.72 10.45 -5.22
C ALA A 92 -7.10 10.51 -3.82
N LEU A 93 -6.07 9.70 -3.52
CA LEU A 93 -5.51 9.53 -2.18
C LEU A 93 -4.39 10.50 -1.79
N VAL A 94 -3.76 11.19 -2.73
CA VAL A 94 -2.65 12.13 -2.41
C VAL A 94 -3.14 13.36 -1.62
N VAL A 95 -4.45 13.64 -1.58
CA VAL A 95 -4.99 14.86 -0.92
C VAL A 95 -6.24 14.61 -0.05
N THR A 96 -6.79 13.39 0.04
CA THR A 96 -8.00 13.16 0.84
C THR A 96 -7.72 13.00 2.34
N GLN A 97 -7.63 14.14 3.01
CA GLN A 97 -8.27 14.41 4.31
C GLN A 97 -8.29 13.28 5.36
N MET A 98 -7.12 12.79 5.77
CA MET A 98 -7.03 12.12 7.08
C MET A 98 -6.68 13.15 8.16
N GLN A 99 -7.70 13.57 8.90
CA GLN A 99 -7.60 14.38 10.11
C GLN A 99 -6.70 13.65 11.14
N GLY A 100 -5.40 13.98 11.18
CA GLY A 100 -4.54 13.63 12.30
C GLY A 100 -3.06 13.37 12.01
N LYS A 101 -2.68 13.02 10.77
CA LYS A 101 -1.29 13.00 10.23
C LYS A 101 -1.32 12.62 8.73
N PRO A 102 -0.63 13.35 7.85
CA PRO A 102 -0.66 13.06 6.42
C PRO A 102 0.11 11.77 6.11
N MET A 103 -0.56 10.76 5.54
CA MET A 103 0.14 9.68 4.85
C MET A 103 0.68 10.22 3.53
N THR A 104 1.95 9.95 3.23
CA THR A 104 2.60 10.39 2.00
C THR A 104 2.79 9.21 1.07
N TYR A 105 2.33 9.36 -0.17
CA TYR A 105 2.44 8.35 -1.21
C TYR A 105 3.22 8.88 -2.39
N GLN A 106 4.10 8.05 -2.95
CA GLN A 106 4.76 8.35 -4.20
C GLN A 106 4.78 7.14 -5.12
N TYR A 107 4.57 7.42 -6.40
CA TYR A 107 4.51 6.42 -7.46
C TYR A 107 5.84 6.35 -8.20
N PHE A 108 6.26 5.14 -8.51
CA PHE A 108 7.51 4.86 -9.19
C PHE A 108 7.32 3.80 -10.28
N THR A 109 8.14 3.92 -11.31
CA THR A 109 8.32 2.88 -12.34
C THR A 109 9.58 2.05 -12.09
N ASP A 110 10.53 2.61 -11.34
CA ASP A 110 11.79 1.96 -10.96
C ASP A 110 11.79 1.58 -9.48
N GLU A 111 12.18 0.34 -9.21
CA GLU A 111 12.18 -0.21 -7.85
C GLU A 111 13.28 0.39 -6.97
N ASN A 112 14.46 0.68 -7.54
CA ASN A 112 15.56 1.24 -6.78
C ASN A 112 15.25 2.66 -6.33
N ALA A 113 14.64 3.48 -7.19
CA ALA A 113 14.17 4.82 -6.86
C ALA A 113 13.10 4.79 -5.76
N ALA A 114 12.16 3.84 -5.83
CA ALA A 114 11.12 3.67 -4.82
C ALA A 114 11.71 3.33 -3.44
N VAL A 115 12.66 2.39 -3.40
CA VAL A 115 13.35 1.98 -2.17
C VAL A 115 14.20 3.12 -1.62
N ALA A 116 14.97 3.81 -2.45
CA ALA A 116 15.80 4.94 -2.04
C ALA A 116 14.95 6.06 -1.41
N TRP A 117 13.83 6.39 -2.04
CA TRP A 117 12.89 7.37 -1.49
C TRP A 117 12.30 6.92 -0.15
N LEU A 118 11.88 5.66 -0.04
CA LEU A 118 11.24 5.13 1.16
C LEU A 118 12.21 5.04 2.35
N VAL A 119 13.46 4.68 2.09
CA VAL A 119 14.53 4.67 3.11
C VAL A 119 14.83 6.09 3.58
N ALA A 120 14.79 7.09 2.69
CA ALA A 120 15.06 8.49 3.00
C ALA A 120 13.95 9.23 3.77
N GLN A 121 12.75 8.65 3.91
CA GLN A 121 11.67 9.20 4.74
C GLN A 121 11.96 9.09 6.24
#